data_AF-A0A7Y0LEP3-F1
#
_entry.id   AF-A0A7Y0LEP3-F1
#
_cell.length_a   1.000
_cell.length_b   1.000
_cell.length_c   1.000
_cell.angle_alpha   90.00
_cell.angle_beta   90.00
_cell.angle_gamma   90.00
#
_symmetry.space_group_name_H-M   'P 1'
#
loop_
_entity.id
_entity.type
_entity.pdbx_description
1 polymer ?
#
loop_
_entity_poly.entity_id
_entity_poly.type
_entity_poly.pdbx_seq_one_letter_code
_entity_poly.pdbx_strand_id
1 'polypeptide(L)'
;MAISFDKAFGIHPQGMVLRAKRAEIIASNIANADTPGYKARGMNFQDALASAAKNQQMGMSRTNEKHFDVRMELNDGEGFRVPDQPDTGDGNTVNVQVERNLYLQNSLEYQASVQFMNAKVKGLKKAITGGQ
;
A
#
# COMPACT_ATOMS: atom_id res chain seq x y z
N MET A 1 17.87 -5.96 -26.98
CA MET A 1 17.66 -5.27 -25.70
C MET A 1 16.17 -5.32 -25.36
N ALA A 2 15.75 -6.20 -24.45
CA ALA A 2 14.36 -6.24 -24.01
C ALA A 2 14.15 -5.17 -22.94
N ILE A 3 13.25 -4.21 -23.19
CA ILE A 3 12.81 -3.27 -22.16
C ILE A 3 11.95 -4.08 -21.19
N SER A 4 12.49 -4.42 -20.02
CA SER A 4 11.68 -5.02 -18.96
C SER A 4 10.78 -3.94 -18.37
N PHE A 5 9.46 -4.05 -18.59
CA PHE A 5 8.47 -3.08 -18.11
C PHE A 5 8.53 -2.88 -16.58
N ASP A 6 8.88 -3.90 -15.81
CA ASP A 6 9.09 -3.79 -14.36
C ASP A 6 10.20 -2.80 -14.00
N LYS A 7 11.36 -2.85 -14.68
CA LYS A 7 12.41 -1.84 -14.49
C LYS A 7 11.98 -0.48 -15.04
N ALA A 8 11.24 -0.47 -16.15
CA ALA A 8 10.78 0.75 -16.79
C ALA A 8 9.75 1.50 -15.95
N PHE A 9 8.92 0.82 -15.13
CA PHE A 9 7.96 1.45 -14.22
C PHE A 9 8.48 1.61 -12.79
N GLY A 10 9.49 0.84 -12.38
CA GLY A 10 10.09 0.95 -11.05
C GLY A 10 9.07 0.64 -9.96
N ILE A 11 9.06 1.46 -8.90
CA ILE A 11 8.22 1.26 -7.70
C ILE A 11 6.78 1.81 -7.81
N HIS A 12 6.44 2.50 -8.91
CA HIS A 12 5.16 3.19 -9.03
C HIS A 12 3.95 2.24 -9.02
N PRO A 13 3.95 1.10 -9.74
CA PRO A 13 2.85 0.14 -9.71
C PRO A 13 2.58 -0.39 -8.29
N GLN A 14 3.63 -0.81 -7.59
CA GLN A 14 3.54 -1.30 -6.21
C GLN A 14 3.03 -0.21 -5.27
N GLY A 15 3.52 1.02 -5.43
CA GLY A 15 3.06 2.16 -4.65
C GLY A 15 1.59 2.53 -4.89
N MET A 16 1.03 2.27 -6.08
CA MET A 16 -0.42 2.43 -6.33
C MET A 16 -1.25 1.34 -5.63
N VAL A 17 -0.80 0.09 -5.71
CA VAL A 17 -1.47 -1.04 -5.02
C VAL A 17 -1.50 -0.80 -3.52
N LEU A 18 -0.38 -0.39 -2.92
CA LEU A 18 -0.31 -0.07 -1.49
C LEU A 18 -1.21 1.11 -1.10
N ARG A 19 -1.33 2.13 -1.94
CA ARG A 19 -2.26 3.25 -1.70
C ARG A 19 -3.72 2.83 -1.81
N ALA A 20 -4.05 1.93 -2.73
CA ALA A 20 -5.39 1.34 -2.79
C ALA A 20 -5.70 0.57 -1.49
N LYS A 21 -4.77 -0.27 -1.04
CA LYS A 21 -4.89 -1.01 0.24
C LYS A 21 -5.04 -0.08 1.44
N ARG A 22 -4.26 1.01 1.49
CA ARG A 22 -4.40 2.05 2.53
C ARG A 22 -5.78 2.71 2.50
N ALA A 23 -6.35 2.96 1.31
CA ALA A 23 -7.70 3.50 1.18
C ALA A 23 -8.75 2.54 1.75
N GLU A 24 -8.60 1.23 1.50
CA GLU A 24 -9.49 0.19 2.03
C GLU A 24 -9.44 0.12 3.56
N ILE A 25 -8.24 0.22 4.17
CA ILE A 25 -8.08 0.24 5.62
C ILE A 25 -8.78 1.46 6.24
N ILE A 26 -8.56 2.65 5.66
CA ILE A 26 -9.19 3.89 6.13
C ILE A 26 -10.71 3.81 5.97
N ALA A 27 -11.20 3.31 4.83
CA ALA A 27 -12.63 3.11 4.60
C ALA A 27 -13.24 2.13 5.60
N SER A 28 -12.54 1.03 5.92
CA SER A 28 -12.94 0.10 6.96
C SER A 28 -13.02 0.77 8.33
N ASN A 29 -12.09 1.65 8.69
CA ASN A 29 -12.17 2.39 9.95
C ASN A 29 -13.38 3.32 9.98
N ILE A 30 -13.62 4.09 8.91
CA ILE A 30 -14.77 4.99 8.80
C ILE A 30 -16.08 4.21 8.91
N ALA A 31 -16.19 3.05 8.25
CA ALA A 31 -17.39 2.22 8.29
C ALA A 31 -17.69 1.66 9.69
N ASN A 32 -16.65 1.41 10.50
CA ASN A 32 -16.76 0.90 11.86
C ASN A 32 -16.65 2.00 12.93
N ALA A 33 -16.78 3.28 12.53
CA ALA A 33 -16.64 4.40 13.44
C ALA A 33 -17.70 4.45 14.56
N ASP A 34 -18.84 3.80 14.37
CA ASP A 34 -19.92 3.69 15.37
C ASP A 34 -20.02 2.26 15.94
N THR A 35 -18.99 1.43 15.76
CA THR A 35 -18.96 0.04 16.26
C THR A 35 -18.25 -0.03 17.62
N PRO A 36 -18.95 -0.38 18.72
CA PRO A 36 -18.34 -0.48 20.03
C PRO A 36 -17.14 -1.44 20.05
N GLY A 37 -16.06 -1.05 20.74
CA GLY A 37 -14.84 -1.85 20.88
C GLY A 37 -13.94 -1.94 19.64
N TYR A 38 -14.28 -1.29 18.52
CA TYR A 38 -13.46 -1.34 17.31
C TYR A 38 -12.11 -0.62 17.49
N LYS A 39 -11.03 -1.24 17.00
CA LYS A 39 -9.68 -0.69 17.07
C LYS A 39 -9.21 -0.24 15.68
N ALA A 40 -8.93 1.05 15.56
CA ALA A 40 -8.47 1.66 14.32
C ALA A 40 -7.17 0.99 13.84
N ARG A 41 -7.16 0.60 12.56
CA ARG A 41 -5.99 0.04 11.89
C ARG A 41 -5.30 1.09 11.05
N GLY A 42 -3.99 0.98 10.90
CA GLY A 42 -3.17 1.83 10.05
C GLY A 42 -2.19 1.02 9.24
N MET A 43 -1.58 1.68 8.25
CA MET A 43 -0.53 1.12 7.42
C MET A 43 0.66 2.08 7.40
N ASN A 44 1.85 1.60 7.75
CA ASN A 44 3.08 2.33 7.49
C ASN A 44 3.47 2.16 6.02
N PHE A 45 3.13 3.16 5.20
CA PHE A 45 3.33 3.10 3.76
C PHE A 45 4.81 3.00 3.37
N GLN A 46 5.71 3.65 4.11
CA GLN A 46 7.15 3.63 3.85
C GLN A 46 7.71 2.21 4.04
N ASP A 47 7.34 1.55 5.13
CA ASP A 47 7.77 0.19 5.42
C ASP A 47 7.15 -0.81 4.44
N ALA A 48 5.88 -0.64 4.11
CA ALA A 48 5.18 -1.45 3.10
C ALA A 48 5.82 -1.31 1.71
N LEU A 49 6.15 -0.09 1.30
CA LEU A 49 6.79 0.19 0.02
C LEU A 49 8.23 -0.34 -0.02
N ALA A 50 8.99 -0.20 1.06
CA ALA A 50 10.33 -0.76 1.17
C ALA A 50 10.29 -2.30 1.07
N SER A 51 9.29 -2.93 1.66
CA SER A 51 9.07 -4.38 1.58
C SER A 51 8.67 -4.81 0.17
N ALA A 52 7.75 -4.09 -0.48
CA ALA A 52 7.34 -4.35 -1.85
C ALA A 52 8.48 -4.13 -2.87
N ALA A 53 9.34 -3.14 -2.65
CA ALA A 53 10.48 -2.84 -3.51
C ALA A 53 11.59 -3.91 -3.42
N LYS A 54 11.70 -4.62 -2.30
CA LYS A 54 12.70 -5.69 -2.09
C LYS A 54 12.41 -6.99 -2.85
N ASN A 55 11.38 -7.03 -3.70
CA ASN A 55 11.13 -8.10 -4.67
C ASN A 55 11.31 -9.50 -4.08
N GLN A 56 10.38 -9.86 -3.19
CA GLN A 56 9.80 -11.20 -2.99
C GLN A 56 10.65 -12.44 -3.38
N GLN A 57 11.85 -12.57 -2.81
CA GLN A 57 12.50 -13.86 -2.58
C GLN A 57 12.93 -13.96 -1.11
N MET A 58 11.98 -13.82 -0.21
CA MET A 58 12.09 -14.36 1.15
C MET A 58 11.32 -15.67 1.28
N GLY A 59 11.35 -16.50 0.22
CA GLY A 59 10.96 -17.90 0.28
C GLY A 59 12.22 -18.73 0.49
N MET A 60 12.24 -19.59 1.50
CA MET A 60 13.34 -20.54 1.66
C MET A 60 13.38 -21.47 0.45
N SER A 61 14.57 -21.64 -0.15
CA SER A 61 14.73 -22.59 -1.26
C SER A 61 14.55 -24.01 -0.74
N ARG A 62 13.60 -24.76 -1.32
CA ARG A 62 13.40 -26.18 -1.00
C ARG A 62 14.53 -26.98 -1.64
N THR A 63 15.36 -27.61 -0.82
CA THR A 63 16.41 -28.52 -1.32
C THR A 63 15.92 -29.95 -1.51
N ASN A 64 14.73 -30.28 -1.01
CA ASN A 64 14.08 -31.58 -1.19
C ASN A 64 12.55 -31.39 -1.28
N GLU A 65 11.89 -32.25 -2.04
CA GLU A 65 10.43 -32.24 -2.23
C GLU A 65 9.64 -32.42 -0.92
N LYS A 66 10.23 -33.07 0.09
CA LYS A 66 9.64 -33.25 1.42
C LYS A 66 9.81 -32.06 2.37
N HIS A 67 10.52 -31.01 1.98
CA HIS A 67 10.68 -29.82 2.83
C HIS A 67 9.37 -29.03 2.89
N PHE A 68 9.07 -28.42 4.03
CA PHE A 68 7.89 -27.55 4.16
C PHE A 68 8.02 -26.33 3.26
N ASP A 69 6.92 -25.97 2.57
CA ASP A 69 6.82 -24.70 1.84
C ASP A 69 6.50 -23.61 2.86
N VAL A 70 7.55 -23.00 3.43
CA VAL A 70 7.40 -21.89 4.36
C VAL A 70 7.37 -20.61 3.54
N ARG A 71 6.17 -20.08 3.35
CA ARG A 71 5.94 -18.76 2.77
C ARG A 71 5.79 -17.78 3.92
N MET A 72 6.74 -16.86 4.05
CA MET A 72 6.58 -15.70 4.92
C MET A 72 5.54 -14.78 4.27
N GLU A 73 4.38 -14.64 4.90
CA GLU A 73 3.45 -13.58 4.54
C GLU A 73 4.06 -12.26 5.04
N LEU A 74 4.43 -11.39 4.10
CA LEU A 74 4.93 -10.07 4.42
C LEU A 74 3.77 -9.29 5.02
N ASN A 75 3.89 -8.89 6.28
CA ASN A 75 2.97 -7.91 6.85
C ASN A 75 3.25 -6.58 6.12
N ASP A 76 2.25 -6.06 5.41
CA ASP A 76 2.32 -4.80 4.64
C ASP A 76 2.39 -3.55 5.54
N GLY A 77 3.05 -3.64 6.70
CA GLY A 77 3.10 -2.59 7.71
C GLY A 77 1.73 -2.28 8.32
N GLU A 78 0.80 -3.24 8.27
CA GLU A 78 -0.54 -3.11 8.85
C GLU A 78 -0.52 -3.43 10.34
N GLY A 79 -1.10 -2.53 11.13
CA GLY A 79 -1.17 -2.69 12.58
C GLY A 79 -2.25 -1.83 13.21
N PHE A 80 -2.50 -2.07 14.50
CA PHE A 80 -3.35 -1.19 15.29
C PHE A 80 -2.64 0.13 15.55
N ARG A 81 -3.39 1.23 15.44
CA ARG A 81 -2.87 2.57 15.72
C ARG A 81 -2.96 2.88 17.21
N VAL A 82 -1.99 3.62 17.72
CA VAL A 82 -2.08 4.21 19.06
C VAL A 82 -3.18 5.27 19.05
N PRO A 83 -4.19 5.19 19.94
CA PRO A 83 -5.26 6.18 19.99
C PRO A 83 -4.73 7.56 20.35
N ASP A 84 -5.18 8.58 19.62
CA ASP A 84 -4.85 10.00 19.84
C ASP A 84 -5.96 10.74 20.62
N GLN A 85 -7.09 10.08 20.85
CA GLN A 85 -8.22 10.59 21.65
C GLN A 85 -8.46 9.69 22.88
N PRO A 86 -8.92 10.27 24.01
CA PRO A 86 -9.35 9.48 25.15
C PRO A 86 -10.57 8.63 24.80
N ASP A 87 -10.66 7.45 25.43
CA ASP A 87 -11.78 6.56 25.27
C ASP A 87 -13.07 7.24 25.78
N THR A 88 -14.08 7.30 24.92
CA THR A 88 -15.39 7.90 25.23
C THR A 88 -16.29 6.93 26.02
N GLY A 89 -15.78 5.74 26.34
CA GLY A 89 -16.43 4.73 27.19
C GLY A 89 -17.01 3.56 26.41
N ASP A 90 -16.89 3.56 25.08
CA ASP A 90 -17.32 2.47 24.20
C ASP A 90 -16.14 1.61 23.70
N GLY A 91 -14.90 1.97 24.07
CA GLY A 91 -13.70 1.25 23.65
C GLY A 91 -13.32 1.44 22.18
N ASN A 92 -13.99 2.34 21.46
CA ASN A 92 -13.69 2.62 20.07
C ASN A 92 -12.54 3.62 19.93
N THR A 93 -11.57 3.30 19.09
CA THR A 93 -10.38 4.15 18.89
C THR A 93 -10.37 4.87 17.55
N VAL A 94 -11.48 4.85 16.80
CA VAL A 94 -11.61 5.53 15.51
C VAL A 94 -11.95 6.99 15.71
N ASN A 95 -11.18 7.86 15.05
CA ASN A 95 -11.49 9.28 14.93
C ASN A 95 -11.87 9.59 13.48
N VAL A 96 -13.17 9.82 13.23
CA VAL A 96 -13.71 9.99 11.87
C VAL A 96 -13.09 11.17 11.13
N GLN A 97 -12.83 12.28 11.82
CA GLN A 97 -12.23 13.47 11.21
C GLN A 97 -10.80 13.19 10.77
N VAL A 98 -10.02 12.48 11.58
CA VAL A 98 -8.66 12.02 11.23
C VAL A 98 -8.70 11.04 10.06
N GLU A 99 -9.59 10.03 10.09
CA GLU A 99 -9.72 9.06 9.00
C GLU A 99 -10.09 9.75 7.66
N ARG A 100 -11.01 10.72 7.68
CA ARG A 100 -11.37 11.49 6.48
C ARG A 100 -10.18 12.27 5.91
N ASN A 101 -9.41 12.92 6.77
CA ASN A 101 -8.20 13.64 6.36
C ASN A 101 -7.17 12.69 5.75
N LEU A 102 -6.94 11.53 6.37
CA LEU A 102 -6.05 10.49 5.86
C LEU A 102 -6.53 9.94 4.52
N TYR A 103 -7.83 9.76 4.33
CA TYR A 103 -8.40 9.31 3.06
C TYR A 103 -8.15 10.32 1.95
N LEU A 104 -8.41 11.61 2.21
CA LEU A 104 -8.16 12.70 1.26
C LEU A 104 -6.68 12.77 0.87
N GLN A 105 -5.78 12.71 1.85
CA GLN A 105 -4.34 12.69 1.61
C GLN A 105 -3.95 11.50 0.71
N ASN A 106 -4.40 10.30 1.06
CA ASN A 106 -4.08 9.10 0.28
C ASN A 106 -4.65 9.16 -1.14
N SER A 107 -5.86 9.73 -1.32
CA SER A 107 -6.46 9.93 -2.64
C SER A 107 -5.63 10.88 -3.51
N LEU A 108 -5.15 11.99 -2.95
CA LEU A 108 -4.26 12.92 -3.67
C LEU A 108 -2.95 12.24 -4.08
N GLU A 109 -2.33 11.49 -3.17
CA GLU A 109 -1.09 10.77 -3.46
C GLU A 109 -1.28 9.65 -4.50
N TYR A 110 -2.45 8.99 -4.49
CA TYR A 110 -2.81 8.00 -5.51
C TYR A 110 -2.96 8.65 -6.87
N GLN A 111 -3.70 9.77 -6.96
CA GLN A 111 -3.85 10.54 -8.20
C GLN A 111 -2.50 11.02 -8.74
N ALA A 112 -1.62 11.53 -7.89
CA ALA A 112 -0.26 11.91 -8.28
C ALA A 112 0.53 10.72 -8.85
N SER A 113 0.40 9.54 -8.23
CA SER A 113 1.06 8.31 -8.71
C SER A 113 0.58 7.89 -10.09
N VAL A 114 -0.72 7.99 -10.35
CA VAL A 114 -1.30 7.75 -11.69
C VAL A 114 -0.77 8.76 -12.71
N GLN A 115 -0.66 10.04 -12.35
CA GLN A 115 -0.11 11.07 -13.22
C GLN A 115 1.36 10.78 -13.59
N PHE A 116 2.19 10.41 -12.61
CA PHE A 116 3.59 10.04 -12.86
C PHE A 116 3.71 8.80 -13.75
N MET A 117 2.88 7.78 -13.50
CA MET A 117 2.86 6.59 -14.36
C MET A 117 2.48 6.94 -15.80
N ASN A 118 1.44 7.76 -15.99
CA ASN A 118 1.02 8.24 -17.31
C ASN A 118 2.12 9.03 -18.01
N ALA A 119 2.84 9.91 -17.29
CA ALA A 119 3.97 10.65 -17.84
C ALA A 119 5.09 9.70 -18.30
N LYS A 120 5.38 8.64 -17.53
CA LYS A 120 6.38 7.62 -17.86
C LYS A 120 5.99 6.81 -19.09
N VAL A 121 4.73 6.36 -19.17
CA VAL A 121 4.19 5.66 -20.35
C VAL A 121 4.30 6.55 -21.59
N LYS A 122 3.91 7.83 -21.50
CA LYS A 122 4.06 8.79 -22.61
C LYS A 122 5.53 8.95 -23.03
N GLY A 123 6.44 9.05 -22.07
CA GLY A 123 7.89 9.13 -22.33
C GLY A 123 8.42 7.89 -23.05
N LEU A 124 8.05 6.69 -22.59
CA LEU A 124 8.43 5.42 -23.24
C LEU A 124 7.84 5.32 -24.64
N LYS A 125 6.56 5.67 -24.82
CA LYS A 125 5.93 5.70 -26.15
C LYS A 125 6.68 6.63 -27.09
N LYS A 126 6.99 7.86 -26.65
CA LYS A 126 7.76 8.83 -27.44
C LYS A 126 9.15 8.31 -27.83
N ALA A 127 9.83 7.63 -26.91
CA ALA A 127 11.14 7.03 -27.19
C ALA A 127 11.05 5.89 -28.22
N ILE A 128 9.98 5.08 -28.18
CA ILE A 128 9.74 3.99 -29.12
C ILE A 128 9.32 4.51 -30.50
N THR A 129 8.47 5.53 -30.56
CA THR A 129 7.95 6.09 -31.83
C THR A 129 8.87 7.17 -32.43
N GLY A 130 10.04 7.43 -31.84
CA GLY A 130 11.02 8.37 -32.37
C GLY A 130 10.58 9.84 -32.37
N GLY A 131 9.59 10.20 -31.54
CA GLY A 131 9.05 11.57 -31.47
C GLY A 131 8.24 12.02 -32.68
N GLN A 132 7.83 11.10 -33.56
CA GLN A 132 6.82 11.32 -34.59
C GLN A 132 5.41 11.29 -34.00
#